data_AF-A0A1Z4EUB3-F1
#
_entry.id   AF-A0A1Z4EUB3-F1
#
_cell.length_a   1.000
_cell.length_b   1.000
_cell.length_c   1.000
_cell.angle_alpha   90.00
_cell.angle_beta   90.00
_cell.angle_gamma   90.00
#
_symmetry.space_group_name_H-M   'P 1'
#
loop_
_entity.id
_entity.type
_entity.pdbx_description
1 polymer ?
#
loop_
_entity_poly.entity_id
_entity_poly.type
_entity_poly.pdbx_seq_one_letter_code
_entity_poly.pdbx_strand_id
1 'polypeptide(L)'
;MTENVNSQLVQDIEDLLDAGAVGLYEFIWTLRSELPDAPIDRLRDLAAAALQHLIKAREVDTVLLVWPHSDPIGTFDANNLTVTVWDDPVENQPYPALILKENAPLPESGQQ
;
A
#
# COMPACT_ATOMS: atom_id res chain seq x y z
N MET A 1 4.86 20.22 10.80
CA MET A 1 4.55 18.98 11.55
C MET A 1 4.01 17.90 10.61
N THR A 2 2.99 18.19 9.80
CA THR A 2 2.42 17.23 8.83
C THR A 2 3.44 16.70 7.81
N GLU A 3 4.37 17.55 7.34
CA GLU A 3 5.43 17.13 6.40
C GLU A 3 6.36 16.08 7.02
N ASN A 4 6.73 16.19 8.29
CA ASN A 4 7.58 15.20 8.97
C ASN A 4 6.87 13.85 9.11
N VAL A 5 5.58 13.85 9.47
CA VAL A 5 4.80 12.61 9.59
C VAL A 5 4.66 11.92 8.25
N ASN A 6 4.43 12.68 7.17
CA ASN A 6 4.33 12.10 5.84
C ASN A 6 5.66 11.54 5.34
N SER A 7 6.78 12.24 5.59
CA SER A 7 8.11 11.74 5.27
C SER A 7 8.49 10.48 6.05
N GLN A 8 8.14 10.42 7.34
CA GLN A 8 8.38 9.23 8.15
C GLN A 8 7.55 8.05 7.65
N LEU A 9 6.26 8.27 7.37
CA LEU A 9 5.39 7.23 6.81
C LEU A 9 5.96 6.68 5.50
N VAL A 10 6.39 7.54 4.58
CA VAL A 10 7.00 7.09 3.32
C VAL A 10 8.19 6.19 3.60
N GLN A 11 9.09 6.60 4.50
CA GLN A 11 10.27 5.82 4.85
C GLN A 11 9.90 4.46 5.46
N ASP A 12 8.97 4.42 6.42
CA ASP A 12 8.54 3.17 7.05
C ASP A 12 7.91 2.20 6.02
N ILE A 13 7.13 2.72 5.08
CA ILE A 13 6.54 1.91 4.01
C ILE A 13 7.60 1.44 3.00
N GLU A 14 8.62 2.26 2.71
CA GLU A 14 9.73 1.84 1.85
C GLU A 14 10.50 0.66 2.48
N ASP A 15 10.80 0.73 3.78
CA ASP A 15 11.45 -0.35 4.52
C ASP A 15 10.60 -1.64 4.49
N LEU A 16 9.27 -1.53 4.60
CA LEU A 16 8.36 -2.68 4.47
C LEU A 16 8.33 -3.23 3.04
N LEU A 17 8.36 -2.36 2.03
CA LEU A 17 8.38 -2.75 0.61
C LEU A 17 9.65 -3.50 0.24
N ASP A 18 10.78 -3.14 0.83
CA ASP A 18 12.04 -3.87 0.65
C ASP A 18 11.98 -5.29 1.26
N ALA A 19 11.08 -5.53 2.23
CA ALA A 19 10.84 -6.85 2.81
C ALA A 19 9.79 -7.67 2.06
N GLY A 20 8.84 -7.04 1.36
CA GLY A 20 7.79 -7.74 0.63
C GLY A 20 6.64 -6.85 0.16
N ALA A 21 5.48 -7.47 -0.06
CA ALA A 21 4.27 -6.73 -0.41
C ALA A 21 3.71 -5.97 0.80
N VAL A 22 3.22 -4.76 0.58
CA VAL A 22 2.68 -3.89 1.63
C VAL A 22 1.23 -3.55 1.34
N GLY A 23 0.33 -3.96 2.22
CA GLY A 23 -1.09 -3.63 2.13
C GLY A 23 -1.34 -2.14 2.39
N LEU A 24 -2.32 -1.55 1.69
CA LEU A 24 -2.68 -0.15 1.95
C LEU A 24 -3.21 0.10 3.37
N TYR A 25 -3.78 -0.91 4.01
CA TYR A 25 -4.20 -0.84 5.42
C TYR A 25 -3.03 -0.57 6.37
N GLU A 26 -1.81 -1.01 6.03
CA GLU A 26 -0.62 -0.80 6.85
C GLU A 26 -0.25 0.68 6.97
N PHE A 27 -0.57 1.50 5.95
CA PHE A 27 -0.38 2.95 6.01
C PHE A 27 -1.21 3.55 7.14
N ILE A 28 -2.46 3.10 7.29
CA ILE A 28 -3.35 3.57 8.35
C ILE A 28 -2.88 3.06 9.71
N TRP A 29 -2.37 1.82 9.79
CA TRP A 29 -1.83 1.27 11.03
C TRP A 29 -0.61 2.04 11.51
N THR A 30 0.34 2.30 10.62
CA THR A 30 1.54 3.12 10.92
C THR A 30 1.13 4.52 11.36
N LEU A 31 0.23 5.16 10.61
CA LEU A 31 -0.28 6.49 10.97
C LEU A 31 -1.05 6.53 12.29
N ARG A 32 -1.80 5.49 12.65
CA ARG A 32 -2.48 5.40 13.95
C ARG A 32 -1.51 5.29 15.12
N SER A 33 -0.35 4.68 14.92
CA SER A 33 0.69 4.62 15.95
C SER A 33 1.25 6.03 16.23
N GLU A 34 1.51 6.79 15.17
CA GLU A 34 2.07 8.15 15.24
C GLU A 34 1.04 9.22 15.64
N LEU A 35 -0.20 9.07 15.19
CA LEU A 35 -1.30 10.02 15.36
C LEU A 35 -2.56 9.31 15.92
N PRO A 36 -2.53 8.78 17.15
CA PRO A 36 -3.62 7.96 17.70
C PRO A 36 -4.96 8.71 17.82
N ASP A 37 -4.92 10.03 18.03
CA ASP A 37 -6.11 10.87 18.19
C ASP A 37 -6.60 11.50 16.87
N ALA A 38 -5.93 11.23 15.73
CA ALA A 38 -6.34 11.82 14.46
C ALA A 38 -7.59 11.14 13.89
N PRO A 39 -8.53 11.91 13.30
CA PRO A 39 -9.70 11.33 12.67
C PRO A 39 -9.30 10.51 11.44
N ILE A 40 -10.06 9.44 11.17
CA ILE A 40 -9.74 8.49 10.10
C ILE A 40 -9.62 9.13 8.72
N ASP A 41 -10.44 10.15 8.41
CA ASP A 41 -10.38 10.85 7.13
C ASP A 41 -9.04 11.57 6.95
N ARG A 42 -8.49 12.16 8.02
CA ARG A 42 -7.16 12.78 7.99
C ARG A 42 -6.07 11.74 7.78
N LEU A 43 -6.20 10.55 8.36
CA LEU A 43 -5.23 9.47 8.14
C LEU A 43 -5.27 8.99 6.69
N ARG A 44 -6.45 8.88 6.10
CA ARG A 44 -6.62 8.52 4.68
C ARG A 44 -6.01 9.56 3.75
N ASP A 45 -6.18 10.85 4.04
CA ASP A 45 -5.54 11.91 3.25
C ASP A 45 -4.01 11.82 3.28
N LEU A 46 -3.43 11.53 4.47
CA LEU A 46 -1.98 11.34 4.62
C LEU A 46 -1.50 10.06 3.92
N ALA A 47 -2.23 8.95 4.07
CA ALA A 47 -1.90 7.69 3.41
C ALA A 47 -1.97 7.83 1.88
N ALA A 48 -2.98 8.53 1.36
CA ALA A 48 -3.09 8.81 -0.07
C ALA A 48 -1.93 9.69 -0.57
N ALA A 49 -1.51 10.69 0.21
CA ALA A 49 -0.35 11.51 -0.14
C ALA A 49 0.96 10.71 -0.18
N ALA A 50 1.19 9.83 0.80
CA ALA A 50 2.35 8.94 0.82
C ALA A 50 2.32 7.91 -0.33
N LEU A 51 1.17 7.30 -0.60
CA LEU A 51 0.98 6.39 -1.72
C LEU A 51 1.33 7.06 -3.06
N GLN A 52 0.83 8.27 -3.29
CA GLN A 52 1.12 9.05 -4.49
C GLN A 52 2.60 9.45 -4.60
N HIS A 53 3.28 9.62 -3.46
CA HIS A 53 4.72 9.84 -3.45
C HIS A 53 5.47 8.56 -3.86
N LEU A 54 5.14 7.41 -3.25
CA LEU A 54 5.77 6.12 -3.52
C LEU A 54 5.63 5.69 -4.99
N ILE A 55 4.44 5.83 -5.57
CA ILE A 55 4.19 5.52 -6.99
C ILE A 55 5.06 6.36 -7.94
N LYS A 56 5.41 7.59 -7.54
CA LYS A 56 6.25 8.49 -8.36
C LYS A 56 7.74 8.29 -8.10
N ALA A 57 8.11 7.93 -6.87
CA ALA A 57 9.49 7.84 -6.42
C ALA A 57 10.11 6.46 -6.68
N ARG A 58 9.29 5.40 -6.70
CA ARG A 58 9.73 4.01 -6.74
C ARG A 58 9.05 3.27 -7.90
N GLU A 59 9.72 2.22 -8.39
CA GLU A 59 9.13 1.29 -9.35
C GLU A 59 8.25 0.26 -8.62
N VAL A 60 7.05 0.69 -8.22
CA VAL A 60 6.04 -0.16 -7.58
C VAL A 60 4.89 -0.49 -8.53
N ASP A 61 4.29 -1.66 -8.35
CA ASP A 61 3.02 -2.06 -8.94
C ASP A 61 1.90 -2.08 -7.90
N THR A 62 0.68 -1.77 -8.34
CA THR A 62 -0.53 -1.71 -7.51
C THR A 62 -1.36 -2.97 -7.73
N VAL A 63 -1.29 -3.89 -6.77
CA VAL A 63 -1.85 -5.24 -6.87
C VAL A 63 -2.99 -5.50 -5.90
N LEU A 64 -3.80 -6.50 -6.20
CA LEU A 64 -4.75 -7.10 -5.27
C LEU A 64 -4.18 -8.42 -4.78
N LEU A 65 -4.10 -8.59 -3.46
CA LEU A 65 -3.67 -9.82 -2.79
C LEU A 65 -4.85 -10.44 -2.05
N VAL A 66 -4.77 -11.71 -1.66
CA VAL A 66 -5.82 -12.38 -0.86
C VAL A 66 -5.24 -12.85 0.45
N TRP A 67 -5.73 -12.33 1.58
CA TRP A 67 -5.18 -12.71 2.88
C TRP A 67 -5.51 -14.19 3.22
N PRO A 68 -4.56 -14.98 3.77
CA PRO A 68 -3.19 -14.64 4.19
C PRO A 68 -2.10 -14.90 3.12
N HIS A 69 -2.50 -15.12 1.87
CA HIS A 69 -1.60 -15.34 0.75
C HIS A 69 -1.05 -14.01 0.21
N SER A 70 0.15 -14.07 -0.36
CA SER A 70 0.85 -12.91 -0.94
C SER A 70 0.87 -12.95 -2.47
N ASP A 71 0.20 -13.93 -3.08
CA ASP A 71 0.11 -14.04 -4.53
C ASP A 71 -0.86 -12.98 -5.09
N PRO A 72 -0.41 -12.17 -6.06
CA PRO A 72 -1.28 -11.19 -6.68
C PRO A 72 -2.33 -11.87 -7.56
N ILE A 73 -3.59 -11.53 -7.32
CA ILE A 73 -4.76 -12.02 -8.05
C ILE A 73 -5.29 -11.00 -9.07
N GLY A 74 -4.71 -9.80 -9.10
CA GLY A 74 -5.10 -8.72 -10.00
C GLY A 74 -4.39 -7.42 -9.67
N THR A 75 -4.87 -6.34 -10.28
CA THR A 75 -4.39 -4.97 -10.07
C THR A 75 -5.51 -4.06 -9.60
N PHE A 76 -5.17 -2.99 -8.89
CA PHE A 76 -6.12 -1.92 -8.57
C PHE A 76 -5.65 -0.57 -9.13
N ASP A 77 -6.60 0.33 -9.36
CA ASP A 77 -6.32 1.70 -9.79
C ASP A 77 -5.98 2.58 -8.58
N ALA A 78 -4.72 2.97 -8.46
CA ALA A 78 -4.26 3.85 -7.38
C ALA A 78 -4.78 5.31 -7.48
N ASN A 79 -5.49 5.67 -8.56
CA ASN A 79 -6.21 6.93 -8.64
C ASN A 79 -7.64 6.82 -8.07
N ASN A 80 -8.13 5.61 -7.82
CA ASN A 80 -9.46 5.35 -7.30
C ASN A 80 -9.40 4.82 -5.85
N LEU A 81 -9.05 5.72 -4.93
CA LEU A 81 -8.85 5.40 -3.51
C LEU A 81 -10.16 5.53 -2.74
N THR A 82 -11.09 4.60 -2.94
CA THR A 82 -12.35 4.56 -2.19
C THR A 82 -12.10 4.29 -0.70
N VAL A 83 -13.08 4.60 0.15
CA VAL A 83 -13.00 4.40 1.62
C VAL A 83 -12.53 2.99 2.01
N THR A 84 -12.93 1.98 1.24
CA THR A 84 -12.70 0.55 1.53
C THR A 84 -11.30 0.06 1.20
N VAL A 85 -10.51 0.80 0.42
CA VAL A 85 -9.14 0.38 0.06
C VAL A 85 -8.18 0.45 1.24
N TRP A 86 -8.58 1.13 2.31
CA TRP A 86 -7.78 1.35 3.52
C TRP A 86 -8.18 0.47 4.70
N ASP A 87 -9.25 -0.32 4.54
CA ASP A 87 -9.79 -1.16 5.60
C ASP A 87 -8.90 -2.39 5.82
N ASP A 88 -9.00 -2.97 7.01
CA ASP A 88 -8.26 -4.17 7.39
C ASP A 88 -8.55 -5.34 6.43
N PRO A 89 -7.55 -6.17 6.11
CA PRO A 89 -7.77 -7.32 5.23
C PRO A 89 -8.71 -8.32 5.90
N VAL A 90 -9.67 -8.82 5.12
CA VAL A 90 -10.57 -9.88 5.57
C VAL A 90 -10.09 -11.21 4.99
N GLU A 91 -10.17 -12.27 5.80
CA GLU A 91 -9.77 -13.61 5.38
C GLU A 91 -10.45 -14.02 4.06
N ASN A 92 -9.65 -14.52 3.12
CA ASN A 92 -10.08 -14.93 1.78
C ASN A 92 -10.70 -13.81 0.92
N GLN A 93 -10.52 -12.54 1.29
CA GLN A 93 -10.96 -11.39 0.49
C GLN A 93 -9.78 -10.64 -0.13
N PRO A 94 -9.97 -10.10 -1.35
CA PRO A 94 -8.97 -9.24 -1.97
C PRO A 94 -8.71 -7.98 -1.13
N TYR A 95 -7.45 -7.61 -0.97
CA TYR A 95 -7.04 -6.32 -0.41
C TYR A 95 -5.98 -5.66 -1.30
N PRO A 96 -5.98 -4.32 -1.40
CA PRO A 96 -5.02 -3.59 -2.22
C PRO A 96 -3.66 -3.50 -1.53
N ALA A 97 -2.60 -3.70 -2.29
CA ALA A 97 -1.23 -3.69 -1.83
C ALA A 97 -0.27 -3.13 -2.89
N LEU A 98 0.91 -2.73 -2.43
CA LEU A 98 2.04 -2.35 -3.25
C LEU A 98 3.07 -3.47 -3.26
N ILE A 99 3.69 -3.69 -4.41
CA ILE A 99 4.87 -4.56 -4.55
C ILE A 99 5.94 -3.84 -5.36
N LEU A 100 7.20 -4.07 -5.06
CA LEU A 100 8.29 -3.63 -5.93
C LEU A 100 8.22 -4.41 -7.26
N LYS A 101 8.44 -3.73 -8.39
CA LYS A 101 8.42 -4.37 -9.72
C LYS A 101 9.41 -5.51 -9.86
N GLU A 102 10.55 -5.44 -9.18
CA GLU A 102 11.54 -6.52 -9.14
C GLU A 102 11.04 -7.77 -8.40
N ASN A 103 10.05 -7.61 -7.51
CA ASN A 103 9.41 -8.66 -6.74
C ASN A 103 8.07 -9.09 -7.35
N ALA A 104 7.59 -8.41 -8.39
CA ALA A 104 6.38 -8.83 -9.09
C ALA A 104 6.64 -10.19 -9.77
N PRO A 105 5.70 -11.16 -9.67
CA PRO A 105 5.83 -12.38 -10.42
C PRO A 105 5.97 -12.00 -11.90
N LEU A 106 7.07 -12.44 -12.51
CA LEU A 106 7.33 -12.21 -13.93
C LEU A 106 6.05 -12.54 -14.71
N PRO A 107 5.57 -11.65 -15.60
CA PRO A 107 4.52 -12.06 -16.51
C PRO A 107 5.06 -13.31 -17.21
N GLU A 108 4.34 -14.43 -17.11
CA GLU A 108 4.68 -15.65 -17.81
C GLU A 108 4.98 -15.22 -19.24
N SER A 109 6.26 -15.29 -19.63
CA SER A 109 6.69 -14.94 -20.95
C SER A 109 6.00 -15.94 -21.85
N GLY A 110 4.86 -15.51 -22.41
CA GLY A 110 4.07 -16.27 -23.35
C GLY A 110 5.03 -16.82 -24.38
N GLN A 111 5.19 -18.14 -24.32
CA GLN A 111 6.04 -18.89 -25.22
C GLN A 111 5.60 -18.63 -26.65
N GLN A 112 6.56 -18.15 -27.45
CA GLN A 112 6.73 -18.32 -28.91
C GLN A 112 5.62 -17.85 -29.86
#